data_AF-A0A3N5M7Y4-F1
#
_entry.id   AF-A0A3N5M7Y4-F1
#
_cell.length_a   1.000
_cell.length_b   1.000
_cell.length_c   1.000
_cell.angle_alpha   90.00
_cell.angle_beta   90.00
_cell.angle_gamma   90.00
#
_symmetry.space_group_name_H-M   'P 1'
#
loop_
_entity.id
_entity.type
_entity.pdbx_description
1 polymer ?
#
loop_
_entity_poly.entity_id
_entity_poly.type
_entity_poly.pdbx_seq_one_letter_code
_entity_poly.pdbx_strand_id
1 'polypeptide(L)' 'MESDSESRSVKKVEQDDVLRKIDIGVRRGVARALEEHRRAGRSIVVWKDGKIIWIPPEQIPPLTEEEIG' A
#
# COMPACT_ATOMS: atom_id res chain seq x y z
N MET A 1 26.59 24.62 -19.62
CA MET A 1 26.78 23.39 -18.82
C MET A 1 25.71 23.25 -17.72
N GLU A 2 24.91 24.28 -17.41
CA GLU A 2 23.85 24.26 -16.38
C GLU A 2 22.47 23.75 -16.87
N SER A 3 22.22 23.70 -18.18
CA SER A 3 20.91 23.31 -18.74
C SER A 3 20.54 21.83 -18.57
N ASP A 4 21.53 20.96 -18.35
CA ASP A 4 21.31 19.52 -18.13
C ASP A 4 21.03 19.15 -16.66
N SER A 5 21.50 19.97 -15.70
CA SER A 5 21.31 19.69 -14.27
C SER A 5 19.88 20.01 -13.81
N GLU A 6 19.30 21.11 -14.29
CA GLU A 6 17.93 21.50 -13.96
C GLU A 6 16.90 20.52 -14.55
N SER A 7 17.14 20.08 -15.79
CA SER A 7 16.30 19.11 -16.50
C SER A 7 16.28 17.71 -15.85
N ARG A 8 17.35 17.31 -15.14
CA ARG A 8 17.34 16.07 -14.33
C ARG A 8 16.61 16.25 -13.00
N SER A 9 16.71 17.43 -12.40
CA SER A 9 16.14 17.68 -11.07
C SER A 9 14.62 17.72 -11.10
N VAL A 10 14.00 18.32 -12.13
CA VAL A 10 12.53 18.37 -12.29
C VAL A 10 11.94 16.98 -12.56
N LYS A 11 12.58 16.18 -13.44
CA LYS A 11 12.13 14.81 -13.75
C LYS A 11 12.14 13.88 -12.54
N LYS A 12 13.07 14.07 -11.60
CA LYS A 12 13.16 13.27 -10.38
C LYS A 12 12.02 13.58 -9.41
N VAL A 13 11.68 14.86 -9.23
CA VAL A 13 10.58 15.30 -8.36
C VAL A 13 9.22 14.76 -8.85
N GLU A 14 8.96 14.81 -10.15
CA GLU A 14 7.73 14.24 -10.73
C GLU A 14 7.67 12.71 -10.58
N GLN A 15 8.80 12.01 -10.74
CA GLN A 15 8.85 10.56 -10.52
C GLN A 15 8.58 10.19 -9.06
N ASP A 16 9.12 10.94 -8.11
CA ASP A 16 8.90 10.73 -6.68
C ASP A 16 7.42 10.99 -6.30
N ASP A 17 6.75 11.95 -6.94
CA ASP A 17 5.31 12.20 -6.77
C ASP A 17 4.44 11.05 -7.29
N VAL A 18 4.77 10.50 -8.46
CA VAL A 18 4.04 9.37 -9.04
C VAL A 18 4.17 8.12 -8.18
N LEU A 19 5.38 7.80 -7.72
CA LEU A 19 5.63 6.66 -6.85
C LEU A 19 4.86 6.79 -5.53
N ARG A 20 4.81 7.99 -4.94
CA ARG A 20 4.00 8.26 -3.73
C ARG A 20 2.52 8.01 -3.95
N LYS A 21 1.95 8.46 -5.08
CA LYS A 21 0.53 8.23 -5.41
C LYS A 21 0.22 6.74 -5.60
N ILE A 22 1.14 5.99 -6.21
CA ILE A 22 1.00 4.54 -6.38
C ILE A 22 1.02 3.84 -5.02
N ASP A 23 1.99 4.15 -4.16
CA ASP A 23 2.09 3.56 -2.82
C ASP A 23 0.81 3.81 -1.99
N ILE A 24 0.29 5.05 -1.99
CA ILE A 24 -0.97 5.39 -1.32
C ILE A 24 -2.14 4.58 -1.90
N GLY A 25 -2.25 4.53 -3.23
CA GLY A 25 -3.33 3.80 -3.90
C GLY A 25 -3.31 2.30 -3.57
N VAL A 26 -2.13 1.69 -3.57
CA VAL A 26 -1.95 0.27 -3.23
C VAL A 26 -2.32 0.02 -1.78
N ARG A 27 -1.83 0.83 -0.83
CA ARG A 27 -2.16 0.67 0.60
C ARG A 27 -3.65 0.77 0.86
N ARG A 28 -4.32 1.76 0.27
CA ARG A 28 -5.78 1.93 0.38
C ARG A 28 -6.53 0.73 -0.19
N GLY A 29 -6.09 0.21 -1.34
CA GLY A 29 -6.69 -0.98 -1.95
C GLY A 29 -6.57 -2.22 -1.06
N VAL A 30 -5.37 -2.45 -0.51
CA VAL A 30 -5.12 -3.56 0.42
C VAL A 30 -5.96 -3.41 1.69
N ALA A 31 -5.98 -2.23 2.32
CA ALA A 31 -6.71 -2.00 3.55
C ALA A 31 -8.22 -2.25 3.39
N ARG A 32 -8.81 -1.82 2.26
CA ARG A 32 -10.21 -2.13 1.92
C ARG A 32 -10.45 -3.63 1.75
N ALA A 33 -9.58 -4.32 1.01
CA ALA A 33 -9.71 -5.76 0.80
C ALA A 33 -9.62 -6.53 2.13
N LEU A 34 -8.72 -6.13 3.03
CA LEU A 34 -8.61 -6.73 4.36
C LEU A 34 -9.91 -6.57 5.17
N GLU A 35 -10.49 -5.38 5.19
CA GLU A 35 -11.75 -5.13 5.89
C GLU A 35 -12.92 -5.93 5.30
N GLU A 36 -12.99 -6.07 3.98
CA GLU A 36 -13.99 -6.93 3.34
C GLU A 36 -13.86 -8.39 3.78
N HIS A 37 -12.63 -8.92 3.86
CA HIS A 37 -12.39 -10.28 4.33
C HIS A 37 -12.76 -10.44 5.81
N ARG A 38 -12.35 -9.47 6.66
CA ARG A 38 -12.69 -9.42 8.08
C ARG A 38 -14.20 -9.48 8.29
N ARG A 39 -14.95 -8.60 7.62
CA ARG A 39 -16.42 -8.53 7.73
C ARG A 39 -17.13 -9.76 7.15
N ALA A 40 -16.56 -10.38 6.14
CA ALA A 40 -17.09 -11.60 5.54
C ALA A 40 -16.73 -12.88 6.33
N GLY A 41 -15.97 -12.78 7.43
CA GLY A 41 -15.51 -13.95 8.18
C GLY A 41 -14.53 -14.82 7.38
N ARG A 42 -13.80 -14.23 6.42
CA ARG A 42 -12.87 -14.95 5.55
C ARG A 42 -11.44 -14.77 6.06
N SER A 43 -10.73 -15.88 6.20
CA SER A 43 -9.30 -15.86 6.47
C SER A 43 -8.52 -15.37 5.26
N ILE A 44 -7.35 -14.80 5.50
CA ILE A 44 -6.37 -14.46 4.47
C ILE A 44 -5.10 -15.27 4.67
N VAL A 45 -4.29 -15.33 3.61
CA VAL A 45 -2.98 -15.99 3.63
C VAL A 45 -1.91 -14.97 3.31
N VAL A 46 -0.89 -14.88 4.15
CA VAL A 46 0.27 -14.05 3.89
C VAL A 46 1.53 -14.91 3.82
N TRP A 47 2.44 -14.51 2.94
CA TRP A 47 3.80 -15.03 2.97
C TRP A 47 4.62 -14.17 3.92
N LYS A 48 5.18 -14.78 4.97
CA LYS A 48 6.00 -14.08 5.95
C LYS A 48 7.19 -14.96 6.33
N ASP A 49 8.40 -14.41 6.22
CA ASP A 49 9.65 -15.07 6.61
C ASP A 49 9.84 -16.48 6.00
N GLY A 50 9.52 -16.61 4.72
CA GLY A 50 9.65 -17.88 3.99
C GLY A 50 8.54 -18.91 4.31
N LYS A 51 7.49 -18.50 5.03
CA LYS A 51 6.41 -19.37 5.47
C LYS A 51 5.05 -18.83 5.05
N ILE A 52 4.11 -19.75 4.87
CA ILE A 52 2.69 -19.46 4.65
C ILE A 52 2.03 -19.31 6.03
N ILE A 53 1.49 -18.13 6.31
CA ILE A 53 0.77 -17.83 7.55
C ILE A 53 -0.69 -17.57 7.21
N TRP A 54 -1.58 -18.33 7.84
CA TRP A 54 -3.03 -18.09 7.78
C TRP A 54 -3.42 -17.12 8.87
N ILE A 55 -4.12 -16.05 8.51
CA ILE A 55 -4.64 -15.06 9.45
C ILE A 55 -6.17 -15.18 9.46
N PRO A 56 -6.76 -15.59 10.59
CA PRO A 56 -8.21 -15.67 10.71
C PRO A 56 -8.82 -14.27 10.75
N PRO A 57 -10.11 -14.11 10.38
CA PRO A 57 -10.74 -12.79 10.26
C PRO A 57 -10.70 -11.99 11.57
N GLU A 58 -10.73 -12.62 12.74
CA GLU A 58 -10.69 -11.94 14.05
C GLU A 58 -9.34 -11.27 14.34
N GLN A 59 -8.29 -11.66 13.62
CA GLN A 59 -6.94 -11.08 13.76
C GLN A 59 -6.65 -10.03 12.68
N ILE A 60 -7.55 -9.82 11.72
CA ILE A 60 -7.42 -8.74 10.74
C ILE A 60 -7.86 -7.44 11.41
N PRO A 61 -7.00 -6.40 11.48
CA PRO A 61 -7.37 -5.14 12.09
C PRO A 61 -8.50 -4.46 11.30
N PRO A 62 -9.41 -3.74 11.98
CA PRO A 62 -10.43 -2.96 11.30
C PRO A 62 -9.79 -1.78 10.55
N LEU A 63 -10.33 -1.48 9.37
CA LEU A 63 -9.90 -0.31 8.59
C LEU A 63 -10.11 0.98 9.40
N THR A 64 -9.05 1.78 9.53
CA THR A 64 -9.10 3.08 10.21
C THR A 64 -9.17 4.24 9.20
N GLU A 65 -9.65 5.41 9.64
CA GLU A 65 -9.74 6.61 8.78
C GLU A 65 -8.37 7.06 8.23
N GLU A 66 -7.28 6.79 8.96
CA GLU A 66 -5.90 7.11 8.53
C GLU A 66 -5.47 6.30 7.30
N GLU A 67 -6.01 5.09 7.12
CA GLU A 67 -5.68 4.20 6.00
C GLU A 67 -6.52 4.48 4.75
N ILE A 68 -7.55 5.33 4.87
CA ILE A 68 -8.43 5.78 3.79
C ILE A 68 -7.98 7.18 3.28
N GLY A 69 -7.34 7.96 4.16
CA GLY A 69 -6.77 9.30 3.93
C GLY A 69 -5.46 9.29 3.15
#